data_AF-E3S0S4-F1
#
_entry.id   AF-E3S0S4-F1
#
_cell.length_a   1.000
_cell.length_b   1.000
_cell.length_c   1.000
_cell.angle_alpha   90.00
_cell.angle_beta   90.00
_cell.angle_gamma   90.00
#
_symmetry.space_group_name_H-M   'P 1'
#
loop_
_entity.id
_entity.type
_entity.pdbx_description
1 polymer ?
#
loop_
_entity_poly.entity_id
_entity_poly.type
_entity_poly.pdbx_seq_one_letter_code
_entity_poly.pdbx_strand_id
1 'polypeptide(L)'
;MADSESNSSNIDVAVQEQLLNEPSEHSTSEREIAPSLWAKFTAKYLMGDCPYTVALDVINTSLWDVPVTEDANEAHATTWVAKMIHDYNLAMVWDDQLFDDYKVDFEGWTRDLFLKVDRNTLKSLKTVLRYRGIYTGNNRARVADSLYKTLAMDDIPKWDPAEFQAMTFDHRSKAYQRQNNARRITPTTEQPY
;
A
#
# COMPACT_ATOMS: atom_id res chain seq x y z
N MET A 1 1.56 41.27 -17.88
CA MET A 1 0.80 40.06 -18.22
C MET A 1 1.78 39.12 -18.91
N ALA A 2 2.14 37.96 -18.41
CA ALA A 2 1.68 37.20 -17.25
C ALA A 2 2.88 36.42 -16.68
N ASP A 3 2.87 36.23 -15.37
CA ASP A 3 3.81 35.40 -14.63
C ASP A 3 3.67 33.92 -15.02
N SER A 4 4.79 33.20 -15.03
CA SER A 4 4.81 31.74 -15.10
C SER A 4 5.77 31.24 -14.03
N GLU A 5 5.23 31.05 -12.83
CA GLU A 5 5.90 30.35 -11.74
C GLU A 5 5.89 28.84 -12.03
N SER A 6 7.08 28.28 -12.29
CA SER A 6 7.29 26.84 -12.29
C SER A 6 7.66 26.42 -10.87
N ASN A 7 6.70 25.84 -10.16
CA ASN A 7 6.92 25.30 -8.83
C ASN A 7 7.40 23.85 -8.95
N SER A 8 8.71 23.65 -9.09
CA SER A 8 9.36 22.34 -9.01
C SER A 8 9.66 22.03 -7.55
N SER A 9 8.95 21.06 -6.98
CA SER A 9 9.17 20.57 -5.62
C SER A 9 10.61 20.09 -5.45
N ASN A 10 11.39 20.83 -4.66
CA ASN A 10 12.68 20.41 -4.13
C ASN A 10 12.45 19.20 -3.21
N ILE A 11 12.65 18.00 -3.74
CA ILE A 11 12.99 16.84 -2.92
C ILE A 11 14.49 16.96 -2.66
N ASP A 12 14.85 17.00 -1.37
CA ASP A 12 16.19 17.26 -0.85
C ASP A 12 17.27 16.43 -1.55
N VAL A 13 18.08 17.10 -2.38
CA VAL A 13 19.34 16.58 -2.97
C VAL A 13 20.27 16.01 -1.90
N ALA A 14 20.12 16.47 -0.64
CA ALA A 14 20.86 15.99 0.52
C ALA A 14 20.59 14.51 0.85
N VAL A 15 19.42 13.95 0.51
CA VAL A 15 19.11 12.54 0.77
C VAL A 15 19.81 11.64 -0.26
N GLN A 16 19.98 12.11 -1.50
CA GLN A 16 20.67 11.36 -2.55
C GLN A 16 22.19 11.33 -2.35
N GLU A 17 22.80 12.40 -1.87
CA GLU A 17 24.26 12.46 -1.66
C GLU A 17 24.74 11.61 -0.47
N GLN A 18 23.90 11.34 0.52
CA GLN A 18 24.26 10.47 1.66
C GLN A 18 24.25 8.97 1.34
N LEU A 19 23.58 8.54 0.27
CA LEU A 19 23.50 7.13 -0.14
C LEU A 19 24.75 6.64 -0.91
N LEU A 20 25.59 7.54 -1.41
CA LEU A 20 26.73 7.20 -2.28
C LEU A 20 28.08 7.07 -1.55
N ASN A 21 28.14 7.37 -0.25
CA ASN A 21 29.38 7.38 0.53
C ASN A 21 29.31 6.43 1.74
N GLU A 22 29.42 5.12 1.53
CA GLU A 22 29.73 4.15 2.59
C GLU A 22 31.05 3.43 2.26
N PRO A 23 32.05 3.42 3.17
CA PRO A 23 33.27 2.66 2.97
C PRO A 23 33.06 1.17 3.32
N SER A 24 33.55 0.30 2.44
CA SER A 24 33.59 -1.15 2.59
C SER A 24 34.72 -1.56 3.53
N GLU A 25 34.42 -2.18 4.69
CA GLU A 25 35.32 -3.16 5.34
C GLU A 25 34.57 -4.27 6.09
N HIS A 26 35.07 -5.50 5.89
CA HIS A 26 34.68 -6.75 6.53
C HIS A 26 35.29 -6.87 7.94
N SER A 27 34.51 -7.27 8.96
CA SER A 27 34.85 -8.39 9.88
C SER A 27 33.71 -8.68 10.88
N THR A 28 33.56 -9.96 11.23
CA THR A 28 32.51 -10.60 12.04
C THR A 28 32.66 -10.43 13.56
N SER A 29 31.57 -10.13 14.29
CA SER A 29 31.14 -10.76 15.57
C SER A 29 30.13 -9.86 16.30
N GLU A 30 29.08 -10.49 16.86
CA GLU A 30 27.89 -9.88 17.49
C GLU A 30 27.06 -9.01 16.53
N ARG A 31 25.87 -9.49 16.18
CA ARG A 31 24.89 -8.70 15.44
C ARG A 31 24.31 -7.66 16.40
N GLU A 32 25.11 -6.66 16.75
CA GLU A 32 24.58 -5.35 17.10
C GLU A 32 23.68 -4.97 15.93
N ILE A 33 22.37 -5.03 16.14
CA ILE A 33 21.41 -4.50 15.16
C ILE A 33 21.77 -3.03 15.09
N ALA A 34 22.46 -2.64 14.01
CA ALA A 34 22.80 -1.25 13.75
C ALA A 34 21.52 -0.43 13.98
N PRO A 35 21.59 0.68 14.73
CA PRO A 35 20.40 1.44 15.07
C PRO A 35 19.65 1.77 13.79
N SER A 36 18.37 1.38 13.73
CA SER A 36 17.53 1.58 12.56
C SER A 36 17.61 3.04 12.11
N LEU A 37 17.97 3.25 10.83
CA LEU A 37 18.09 4.59 10.24
C LEU A 37 16.83 5.44 10.45
N TRP A 38 15.70 4.76 10.58
CA TRP A 38 14.36 5.35 10.68
C TRP A 38 13.96 5.74 12.10
N ALA A 39 14.64 5.22 13.13
CA ALA A 39 14.30 5.43 14.54
C ALA A 39 14.30 6.92 14.95
N LYS A 40 15.10 7.75 14.27
CA LYS A 40 15.19 9.21 14.52
C LYS A 40 13.97 10.00 14.02
N PHE A 41 13.13 9.40 13.17
CA PHE A 41 11.98 10.07 12.59
C PHE A 41 10.69 9.75 13.35
N THR A 42 9.69 10.61 13.18
CA THR A 42 8.33 10.35 13.65
C THR A 42 7.55 9.54 12.61
N ALA A 43 6.57 8.74 13.04
CA ALA A 43 5.69 8.02 12.12
C ALA A 43 4.99 8.95 11.12
N LYS A 44 4.59 10.16 11.57
CA LYS A 44 3.98 11.18 10.71
C LYS A 44 4.94 11.63 9.61
N TYR A 45 6.21 11.82 9.94
CA TYR A 45 7.23 12.20 8.95
C TYR A 45 7.42 11.09 7.91
N LEU A 46 7.52 9.82 8.35
CA LEU A 46 7.68 8.69 7.45
C LEU A 46 6.48 8.49 6.51
N MET A 47 5.26 8.66 7.01
CA MET A 47 4.07 8.58 6.16
C MET A 47 3.96 9.74 5.16
N GLY A 48 4.62 10.88 5.42
CA GLY A 48 4.64 12.03 4.52
C GLY A 48 3.24 12.48 4.08
N ASP A 49 3.08 12.70 2.77
CA ASP A 49 1.82 13.09 2.13
C ASP A 49 0.95 11.90 1.71
N CYS A 50 1.20 10.70 2.25
CA CYS A 50 0.40 9.53 1.94
C CYS A 50 -1.07 9.77 2.35
N PRO A 51 -2.04 9.69 1.41
CA PRO A 51 -3.42 10.11 1.67
C PRO A 51 -4.22 9.10 2.50
N TYR A 52 -3.61 7.98 2.90
CA TYR A 52 -4.27 6.90 3.61
C TYR A 52 -4.06 7.02 5.11
N THR A 53 -5.16 6.96 5.87
CA THR A 53 -5.10 7.03 7.33
C THR A 53 -4.48 5.76 7.92
N VAL A 54 -3.50 5.91 8.79
CA VAL A 54 -2.87 4.83 9.56
C VAL A 54 -2.79 5.21 11.04
N ALA A 55 -2.65 4.23 11.92
CA ALA A 55 -2.48 4.43 13.36
C ALA A 55 -1.04 4.90 13.69
N LEU A 56 -0.80 6.20 13.55
CA LEU A 56 0.52 6.82 13.76
C LEU A 56 1.08 6.58 15.16
N ASP A 57 0.23 6.41 16.17
CA ASP A 57 0.57 6.15 17.56
C ASP A 57 1.02 4.69 17.81
N VAL A 58 0.70 3.77 16.90
CA VAL A 58 1.07 2.35 16.97
C VAL A 58 2.35 2.06 16.17
N ILE A 59 2.68 2.89 15.18
CA ILE A 59 3.85 2.71 14.32
C ILE A 59 5.14 2.87 15.14
N ASN A 60 5.99 1.85 15.10
CA ASN A 60 7.34 1.87 15.65
C ASN A 60 8.33 2.14 14.52
N THR A 61 8.82 3.37 14.43
CA THR A 61 9.73 3.79 13.34
C THR A 61 11.06 3.02 13.33
N SER A 62 11.49 2.45 14.45
CA SER A 62 12.68 1.60 14.48
C SER A 62 12.49 0.30 13.67
N LEU A 63 11.24 -0.12 13.44
CA LEU A 63 10.89 -1.33 12.71
C LEU A 63 10.46 -1.07 11.26
N TRP A 64 10.60 0.17 10.75
CA TRP A 64 10.08 0.57 9.44
C TRP A 64 10.51 -0.39 8.33
N ASP A 65 11.81 -0.64 8.16
CA ASP A 65 12.36 -1.55 7.15
C ASP A 65 12.64 -2.96 7.67
N VAL A 66 12.01 -3.36 8.79
CA VAL A 66 12.26 -4.67 9.40
C VAL A 66 11.14 -5.64 9.01
N PRO A 67 11.43 -6.71 8.24
CA PRO A 67 10.43 -7.73 7.89
C PRO A 67 9.75 -8.33 9.11
N VAL A 68 8.47 -8.64 8.95
CA VAL A 68 7.63 -9.22 10.01
C VAL A 68 7.86 -10.73 10.10
N THR A 69 8.09 -11.20 11.33
CA THR A 69 8.16 -12.62 11.68
C THR A 69 6.85 -13.10 12.31
N GLU A 70 6.63 -14.41 12.42
CA GLU A 70 5.37 -14.99 12.93
C GLU A 70 5.01 -14.54 14.37
N ASP A 71 6.04 -14.29 15.19
CA ASP A 71 5.94 -13.87 16.59
C ASP A 71 5.79 -12.34 16.77
N ALA A 72 5.78 -11.58 15.67
CA ALA A 72 5.62 -10.13 15.70
C ALA A 72 4.40 -9.68 16.53
N ASN A 73 4.54 -8.55 17.22
CA ASN A 73 3.45 -7.92 17.96
C ASN A 73 2.64 -6.97 17.06
N GLU A 74 1.59 -6.37 17.62
CA GLU A 74 0.73 -5.41 16.92
C GLU A 74 1.51 -4.22 16.32
N ALA A 75 2.47 -3.65 17.07
CA ALA A 75 3.24 -2.51 16.61
C ALA A 75 4.08 -2.85 15.38
N HIS A 76 4.75 -4.01 15.36
CA HIS A 76 5.56 -4.44 14.22
C HIS A 76 4.70 -4.75 13.00
N ALA A 77 3.62 -5.54 13.17
CA ALA A 77 2.71 -5.85 12.07
C ALA A 77 2.06 -4.58 11.49
N THR A 78 1.65 -3.65 12.35
CA THR A 78 1.08 -2.35 11.94
C THR A 78 2.10 -1.47 11.22
N THR A 79 3.34 -1.45 11.69
CA THR A 79 4.43 -0.70 11.05
C THR A 79 4.67 -1.20 9.63
N TRP A 80 4.77 -2.52 9.44
CA TRP A 80 4.96 -3.09 8.11
C TRP A 80 3.82 -2.74 7.16
N VAL A 81 2.56 -2.90 7.58
CA VAL A 81 1.41 -2.54 6.75
C VAL A 81 1.38 -1.05 6.41
N ALA A 82 1.70 -0.18 7.37
CA ALA A 82 1.77 1.27 7.14
C ALA A 82 2.85 1.62 6.11
N LYS A 83 4.03 0.99 6.19
CA LYS A 83 5.09 1.12 5.20
C LYS A 83 4.63 0.65 3.82
N MET A 84 4.01 -0.52 3.70
CA MET A 84 3.53 -1.00 2.39
C MET A 84 2.51 -0.05 1.76
N ILE A 85 1.59 0.49 2.56
CA ILE A 85 0.64 1.53 2.09
C ILE A 85 1.39 2.76 1.57
N HIS A 86 2.41 3.22 2.29
CA HIS A 86 3.27 4.34 1.88
C HIS A 86 4.03 4.02 0.58
N ASP A 87 4.65 2.85 0.49
CA ASP A 87 5.49 2.47 -0.64
C ASP A 87 4.67 2.26 -1.90
N TYR A 88 3.49 1.63 -1.81
CA TYR A 88 2.56 1.58 -2.95
C TYR A 88 2.15 2.97 -3.39
N ASN A 89 2.00 3.92 -2.45
CA ASN A 89 1.70 5.29 -2.80
C ASN A 89 2.83 5.97 -3.56
N LEU A 90 4.08 5.85 -3.08
CA LEU A 90 5.25 6.43 -3.74
C LEU A 90 5.57 5.76 -5.08
N ALA A 91 5.50 4.44 -5.15
CA ALA A 91 5.82 3.67 -6.34
C ALA A 91 4.77 3.85 -7.44
N MET A 92 3.61 4.42 -7.13
CA MET A 92 2.55 4.67 -8.10
C MET A 92 2.18 3.38 -8.86
N VAL A 93 1.88 2.31 -8.12
CA VAL A 93 1.52 0.99 -8.68
C VAL A 93 0.01 0.73 -8.61
N TRP A 94 -0.53 0.05 -9.62
CA TRP A 94 -1.95 -0.31 -9.80
C TRP A 94 -2.13 -1.70 -10.41
N ASP A 95 -3.36 -2.23 -10.28
CA ASP A 95 -3.82 -3.47 -10.90
C ASP A 95 -2.81 -4.63 -10.73
N ASP A 96 -2.32 -5.20 -11.84
CA ASP A 96 -1.48 -6.41 -11.85
C ASP A 96 -0.16 -6.21 -11.10
N GLN A 97 0.53 -5.08 -11.32
CA GLN A 97 1.78 -4.80 -10.63
C GLN A 97 1.59 -4.70 -9.12
N LEU A 98 0.55 -3.99 -8.67
CA LEU A 98 0.25 -3.88 -7.24
C LEU A 98 -0.12 -5.24 -6.63
N PHE A 99 -0.73 -6.13 -7.40
CA PHE A 99 -1.09 -7.46 -6.92
C PHE A 99 0.16 -8.33 -6.73
N ASP A 100 1.09 -8.29 -7.69
CA ASP A 100 2.36 -9.01 -7.60
C ASP A 100 3.20 -8.48 -6.43
N ASP A 101 3.32 -7.16 -6.30
CA ASP A 101 4.03 -6.52 -5.17
C ASP A 101 3.39 -6.95 -3.83
N TYR A 102 2.06 -6.90 -3.72
CA TYR A 102 1.33 -7.35 -2.54
C TYR A 102 1.61 -8.81 -2.18
N LYS A 103 1.77 -9.70 -3.17
CA LYS A 103 2.09 -11.10 -2.90
C LYS A 103 3.51 -11.27 -2.37
N VAL A 104 4.48 -10.53 -2.90
CA VAL A 104 5.87 -10.57 -2.46
C VAL A 104 6.02 -9.96 -1.07
N ASP A 105 5.42 -8.78 -0.84
CA ASP A 105 5.56 -8.03 0.40
C ASP A 105 4.90 -8.70 1.62
N PHE A 106 3.91 -9.54 1.37
CA PHE A 106 3.19 -10.30 2.37
C PHE A 106 3.44 -11.81 2.24
N GLU A 107 4.50 -12.23 1.55
CA GLU A 107 4.87 -13.64 1.47
C GLU A 107 5.04 -14.23 2.89
N GLY A 108 4.45 -15.41 3.11
CA GLY A 108 4.47 -16.08 4.42
C GLY A 108 3.54 -15.46 5.48
N TRP A 109 2.83 -14.36 5.19
CA TRP A 109 1.90 -13.80 6.15
C TRP A 109 0.70 -14.72 6.41
N THR A 110 0.54 -15.07 7.68
CA THR A 110 -0.63 -15.83 8.14
C THR A 110 -1.80 -14.90 8.41
N ARG A 111 -2.99 -15.50 8.50
CA ARG A 111 -4.20 -14.79 8.95
C ARG A 111 -4.02 -14.10 10.30
N ASP A 112 -3.27 -14.72 11.21
CA ASP A 112 -3.08 -14.19 12.57
C ASP A 112 -2.20 -12.94 12.56
N LEU A 113 -1.21 -12.84 11.66
CA LEU A 113 -0.45 -11.61 11.48
C LEU A 113 -1.34 -10.45 11.02
N PHE A 114 -2.24 -10.67 10.05
CA PHE A 114 -3.23 -9.64 9.68
C PHE A 114 -4.17 -9.27 10.81
N LEU A 115 -4.47 -10.18 11.74
CA LEU A 115 -5.30 -9.90 12.91
C LEU A 115 -4.61 -9.07 13.99
N LYS A 116 -3.27 -9.07 14.01
CA LYS A 116 -2.48 -8.24 14.93
C LYS A 116 -2.37 -6.79 14.48
N VAL A 117 -2.61 -6.50 13.20
CA VAL A 117 -2.53 -5.14 12.65
C VAL A 117 -3.64 -4.28 13.22
N ASP A 118 -3.33 -3.01 13.53
CA ASP A 118 -4.34 -2.02 13.89
C ASP A 118 -5.48 -2.01 12.85
N ARG A 119 -6.71 -1.92 13.35
CA ARG A 119 -7.92 -2.06 12.54
C ARG A 119 -8.02 -0.99 11.44
N ASN A 120 -7.63 0.25 11.72
CA ASN A 120 -7.73 1.34 10.76
C ASN A 120 -6.66 1.20 9.68
N THR A 121 -5.43 0.92 10.08
CA THR A 121 -4.31 0.64 9.16
C THR A 121 -4.63 -0.53 8.23
N LEU A 122 -5.16 -1.63 8.76
CA LEU A 122 -5.55 -2.80 7.98
C LEU A 122 -6.69 -2.50 6.99
N LYS A 123 -7.68 -1.69 7.41
CA LYS A 123 -8.76 -1.22 6.54
C LYS A 123 -8.22 -0.34 5.41
N SER A 124 -7.23 0.50 5.69
CA SER A 124 -6.56 1.33 4.68
C SER A 124 -5.84 0.47 3.66
N LEU A 125 -5.12 -0.59 4.05
CA LEU A 125 -4.53 -1.54 3.10
C LEU A 125 -5.58 -2.13 2.15
N LYS A 126 -6.70 -2.66 2.69
CA LYS A 126 -7.81 -3.15 1.85
C LYS A 126 -8.36 -2.07 0.92
N THR A 127 -8.42 -0.82 1.39
CA THR A 127 -8.89 0.32 0.59
C THR A 127 -7.93 0.63 -0.56
N VAL A 128 -6.62 0.67 -0.31
CA VAL A 128 -5.57 0.88 -1.32
C VAL A 128 -5.70 -0.15 -2.44
N LEU A 129 -5.70 -1.44 -2.09
CA LEU A 129 -5.79 -2.53 -3.06
C LEU A 129 -7.05 -2.38 -3.93
N ARG A 130 -8.22 -2.17 -3.31
CA ARG A 130 -9.49 -2.06 -4.04
C ARG A 130 -9.57 -0.82 -4.91
N TYR A 131 -9.23 0.34 -4.36
CA TYR A 131 -9.25 1.61 -5.09
C TYR A 131 -8.34 1.55 -6.32
N ARG A 132 -7.27 0.77 -6.25
CA ARG A 132 -6.29 0.59 -7.31
C ARG A 132 -6.53 -0.64 -8.20
N GLY A 133 -7.71 -1.25 -8.12
CA GLY A 133 -8.19 -2.23 -9.08
C GLY A 133 -8.18 -3.69 -8.63
N ILE A 134 -7.65 -4.00 -7.44
CA ILE A 134 -7.56 -5.37 -6.92
C ILE A 134 -8.82 -5.73 -6.14
N TYR A 135 -9.53 -6.76 -6.60
CA TYR A 135 -10.68 -7.26 -5.86
C TYR A 135 -10.23 -8.06 -4.64
N THR A 136 -10.84 -7.78 -3.48
CA THR A 136 -10.50 -8.43 -2.20
C THR A 136 -11.67 -9.25 -1.63
N GLY A 137 -12.52 -9.74 -2.52
CA GLY A 137 -13.78 -10.39 -2.16
C GLY A 137 -14.85 -9.40 -1.69
N ASN A 138 -15.91 -9.93 -1.09
CA ASN A 138 -17.05 -9.14 -0.65
C ASN A 138 -16.63 -7.96 0.25
N ASN A 139 -17.13 -6.76 -0.04
CA ASN A 139 -16.81 -5.57 0.75
C ASN A 139 -17.15 -5.71 2.25
N ARG A 140 -18.21 -6.46 2.59
CA ARG A 140 -18.67 -6.73 3.96
C ARG A 140 -17.88 -7.82 4.67
N ALA A 141 -17.02 -8.56 3.97
CA ALA A 141 -16.19 -9.58 4.59
C ALA A 141 -15.18 -8.94 5.56
N ARG A 142 -14.85 -9.69 6.62
CA ARG A 142 -13.85 -9.29 7.61
C ARG A 142 -12.53 -8.96 6.90
N VAL A 143 -11.95 -7.80 7.23
CA VAL A 143 -10.82 -7.23 6.49
C VAL A 143 -9.62 -8.17 6.44
N ALA A 144 -9.21 -8.73 7.59
CA ALA A 144 -8.12 -9.70 7.66
C ALA A 144 -8.37 -10.95 6.80
N ASP A 145 -9.59 -11.49 6.83
CA ASP A 145 -9.95 -12.67 6.03
C ASP A 145 -9.92 -12.36 4.52
N SER A 146 -10.37 -11.16 4.13
CA SER A 146 -10.28 -10.69 2.74
C SER A 146 -8.84 -10.62 2.26
N LEU A 147 -7.97 -9.97 3.03
CA LEU A 147 -6.56 -9.78 2.67
C LEU A 147 -5.82 -11.11 2.58
N TYR A 148 -5.96 -11.95 3.61
CA TYR A 148 -5.35 -13.28 3.62
C TYR A 148 -5.83 -14.17 2.45
N LYS A 149 -7.13 -14.14 2.13
CA LYS A 149 -7.64 -14.88 0.97
C LYS A 149 -7.13 -14.33 -0.35
N THR A 150 -7.01 -13.01 -0.49
CA THR A 150 -6.42 -12.38 -1.68
C THR A 150 -4.96 -12.77 -1.86
N LEU A 151 -4.19 -12.80 -0.78
CA LEU A 151 -2.79 -13.23 -0.79
C LEU A 151 -2.63 -14.68 -1.28
N ALA A 152 -3.58 -15.56 -0.91
CA ALA A 152 -3.58 -16.97 -1.30
C ALA A 152 -4.04 -17.24 -2.75
N MET A 153 -4.41 -16.21 -3.52
CA MET A 153 -4.83 -16.37 -4.92
C MET A 153 -3.63 -16.34 -5.86
N ASP A 154 -3.67 -17.18 -6.90
CA ASP A 154 -2.65 -17.17 -7.96
C ASP A 154 -2.83 -15.97 -8.89
N ASP A 155 -4.07 -15.71 -9.30
CA ASP A 155 -4.45 -14.63 -10.20
C ASP A 155 -5.33 -13.58 -9.51
N ILE A 156 -5.37 -12.36 -10.06
CA ILE A 156 -6.27 -11.32 -9.59
C ILE A 156 -7.73 -11.80 -9.73
N PRO A 157 -8.48 -11.89 -8.61
CA PRO A 157 -9.85 -12.34 -8.68
C PRO A 157 -10.72 -11.33 -9.43
N LYS A 158 -11.66 -11.85 -10.23
CA LYS A 158 -12.60 -11.01 -10.96
C LYS A 158 -13.57 -10.33 -10.01
N TRP A 159 -13.86 -9.08 -10.28
CA TRP A 159 -14.85 -8.33 -9.52
C TRP A 159 -16.26 -8.89 -9.73
N ASP A 160 -17.04 -8.93 -8.65
CA ASP A 160 -18.49 -9.05 -8.77
C ASP A 160 -19.03 -7.89 -9.63
N PRO A 161 -19.91 -8.12 -10.62
CA PRO A 161 -20.38 -7.07 -11.52
C PRO A 161 -21.06 -5.90 -10.81
N ALA A 162 -21.86 -6.16 -9.76
CA ALA A 162 -22.56 -5.10 -9.04
C ALA A 162 -21.57 -4.29 -8.19
N GLU A 163 -20.64 -4.95 -7.49
CA GLU A 163 -19.57 -4.25 -6.77
C GLU A 163 -18.66 -3.46 -7.73
N PHE A 164 -18.34 -4.03 -8.90
CA PHE A 164 -17.51 -3.36 -9.91
C PHE A 164 -18.14 -2.06 -10.39
N GLN A 165 -19.46 -2.03 -10.62
CA GLN A 165 -20.15 -0.83 -11.07
C GLN A 165 -20.27 0.23 -9.97
N ALA A 166 -20.43 -0.19 -8.72
CA ALA A 166 -20.53 0.71 -7.57
C ALA A 166 -19.18 1.24 -7.07
N MET A 167 -18.08 0.54 -7.37
CA MET A 167 -16.75 0.91 -6.89
C MET A 167 -16.25 2.19 -7.57
N THR A 168 -15.65 3.08 -6.77
CA THR A 168 -14.85 4.20 -7.27
C THR A 168 -13.40 3.75 -7.38
N PHE A 169 -12.86 3.75 -8.59
CA PHE A 169 -11.48 3.38 -8.87
C PHE A 169 -10.60 4.62 -9.08
N ASP A 170 -9.29 4.47 -8.84
CA ASP A 170 -8.31 5.46 -9.28
C ASP A 170 -8.36 5.57 -10.80
N HIS A 171 -8.39 6.81 -11.30
CA HIS A 171 -8.48 7.10 -12.73
C HIS A 171 -7.35 6.49 -13.58
N ARG A 172 -6.20 6.17 -12.96
CA ARG A 172 -5.05 5.53 -13.61
C ARG A 172 -5.18 4.00 -13.72
N SER A 173 -6.07 3.38 -12.94
CA SER A 173 -6.24 1.93 -12.96
C SER A 173 -6.89 1.44 -14.26
N LYS A 174 -6.51 0.25 -14.71
CA LYS A 174 -7.18 -0.49 -15.79
C LYS A 174 -8.62 -0.78 -15.40
N ALA A 175 -8.91 -1.04 -14.13
CA ALA A 175 -10.27 -1.19 -13.62
C ALA A 175 -11.17 0.02 -13.93
N TYR A 176 -10.68 1.24 -13.68
CA TYR A 176 -11.40 2.47 -14.04
C TYR A 176 -11.67 2.58 -15.54
N GLN A 177 -10.66 2.29 -16.37
CA GLN A 177 -10.80 2.33 -17.83
C GLN A 177 -11.87 1.35 -18.32
N ARG A 178 -11.89 0.12 -17.78
CA ARG A 178 -12.93 -0.89 -18.07
C ARG A 178 -14.32 -0.41 -17.66
N GLN A 179 -14.45 0.19 -16.48
CA GLN A 179 -15.73 0.72 -15.97
C GLN A 179 -16.28 1.83 -16.88
N ASN A 180 -15.43 2.76 -17.31
CA ASN A 180 -15.84 3.84 -18.21
C ASN A 180 -16.18 3.36 -19.61
N ASN A 181 -15.41 2.41 -20.15
CA ASN A 181 -15.71 1.81 -21.45
C ASN A 181 -17.05 1.07 -21.45
N ALA A 182 -17.34 0.31 -20.37
CA ALA A 182 -18.62 -0.36 -20.21
C ALA A 182 -19.80 0.64 -20.22
N ARG A 183 -19.66 1.76 -19.50
CA ARG A 183 -20.68 2.83 -19.45
C ARG A 183 -20.93 3.48 -20.82
N ARG A 184 -19.88 3.64 -21.63
CA ARG A 184 -19.98 4.20 -22.99
C ARG A 184 -20.64 3.24 -23.99
N ILE A 185 -20.53 1.93 -23.78
CA ILE A 185 -21.06 0.91 -24.69
C ILE A 185 -22.53 0.62 -24.40
N THR A 186 -23.01 0.74 -23.16
CA THR A 186 -24.45 0.71 -22.86
C THR A 186 -25.13 1.93 -23.49
N PRO A 187 -25.86 1.79 -24.61
CA PRO A 187 -26.62 2.88 -25.17
C PRO A 187 -27.76 3.18 -24.22
N THR A 188 -28.06 4.46 -24.01
CA THR A 188 -29.36 4.92 -23.51
C THR A 188 -30.43 4.11 -24.24
N THR A 189 -31.03 3.14 -23.55
CA THR A 189 -32.24 2.48 -24.04
C THR A 189 -33.32 3.54 -23.93
N GLU A 190 -33.40 4.42 -24.93
CA GLU A 190 -34.55 5.27 -25.15
C GLU A 190 -35.77 4.35 -25.15
N GLN A 191 -36.63 4.55 -24.15
CA GLN A 191 -37.92 3.88 -24.08
C GLN A 191 -38.75 4.34 -25.30
N PRO A 192 -39.22 3.44 -26.17
CA PRO A 192 -40.25 3.80 -27.12
C PRO A 192 -41.60 3.78 -26.39
N TYR A 193 -42.20 4.98 -26.32
CA TYR A 193 -43.61 5.36 -26.12
C TYR A 193 -44.51 4.53 -25.19
#